data_AF-A0A2V7L4M9-F1
#
_entry.id   AF-A0A2V7L4M9-F1
#
_cell.length_a   1.000
_cell.length_b   1.000
_cell.length_c   1.000
_cell.angle_alpha   90.00
_cell.angle_beta   90.00
_cell.angle_gamma   90.00
#
_symmetry.space_group_name_H-M   'P 1'
#
loop_
_entity.id
_entity.type
_entity.pdbx_description
1 polymer ?
#
loop_
_entity_poly.entity_id
_entity_poly.type
_entity_poly.pdbx_seq_one_letter_code
_entity_poly.pdbx_strand_id
1 'polypeptide(L)'
;PVGNQVAWNNSYMTADTTVLKALVSSPTRAGREVWLIANDVKVPKSSQFNVGIRHLFGDVLVSATYVGVRSWDGLFFNWANHALNPNGSCCSSNDYGHGFSSILYTTNSAKTWYDALQVEITRPYKRTGNWSWGGGLSYTSGARSVQGSGVVGDVFSTNPNSAAYPKHSTNDEKSRLVANWTLDVPYAAGFQFSGLITVGTGPRYSVGGYFPNSGYVPGGWTPPQYPFIFPGGWAYRDVDIRLRKDFPNISGTTLGVTVDVFNVFNFNNFSYPDNNNGNPAPNGLLSDPRRTQIGVEYHF
;
A
#
# COMPACT_ATOMS: atom_id res chain seq x y z
N PRO A 1 -31.80 -28.18 -13.39
CA PRO A 1 -30.49 -27.85 -12.79
C PRO A 1 -29.42 -28.86 -13.24
N VAL A 2 -28.37 -28.36 -13.88
CA VAL A 2 -27.12 -29.13 -14.06
C VAL A 2 -26.34 -29.03 -12.74
N GLY A 3 -25.49 -30.01 -12.41
CA GLY A 3 -24.85 -30.14 -11.10
C GLY A 3 -24.39 -28.80 -10.50
N ASN A 4 -24.61 -28.63 -9.19
CA ASN A 4 -24.32 -27.41 -8.42
C ASN A 4 -25.37 -26.29 -8.46
N GLN A 5 -26.58 -26.58 -8.94
CA GLN A 5 -27.67 -25.61 -8.98
C GLN A 5 -28.93 -26.18 -8.31
N VAL A 6 -29.70 -25.30 -7.69
CA VAL A 6 -31.07 -25.59 -7.25
C VAL A 6 -32.02 -25.06 -8.32
N ALA A 7 -32.93 -25.90 -8.82
CA ALA A 7 -33.97 -25.43 -9.74
C ALA A 7 -34.89 -24.44 -9.02
N TRP A 8 -35.13 -23.28 -9.62
CA TRP A 8 -36.02 -22.28 -9.03
C TRP A 8 -37.43 -22.84 -8.83
N ASN A 9 -38.01 -22.53 -7.67
CA ASN A 9 -39.41 -22.75 -7.36
C ASN A 9 -39.96 -21.47 -6.71
N ASN A 10 -41.15 -21.04 -7.12
CA ASN A 10 -41.81 -19.88 -6.55
C ASN A 10 -42.10 -20.03 -5.04
N SER A 11 -42.12 -21.26 -4.52
CA SER A 11 -42.24 -21.53 -3.08
C SER A 11 -41.08 -20.96 -2.25
N TYR A 12 -39.94 -20.65 -2.86
CA TYR A 12 -38.80 -20.02 -2.17
C TYR A 12 -38.99 -18.53 -1.92
N MET A 13 -39.96 -17.86 -2.55
CA MET A 13 -40.33 -16.48 -2.25
C MET A 13 -41.21 -16.41 -1.00
N THR A 14 -40.65 -16.79 0.14
CA THR A 14 -41.37 -16.83 1.41
C THR A 14 -40.48 -16.35 2.55
N ALA A 15 -41.10 -15.72 3.56
CA ALA A 15 -40.44 -15.42 4.83
C ALA A 15 -40.40 -16.64 5.77
N ASP A 16 -41.09 -17.73 5.42
CA ASP A 16 -41.12 -18.94 6.22
C ASP A 16 -39.77 -19.68 6.14
N THR A 17 -39.04 -19.66 7.26
CA THR A 17 -37.73 -20.31 7.36
C THR A 17 -37.81 -21.83 7.24
N THR A 18 -38.96 -22.48 7.40
CA THR A 18 -39.09 -23.93 7.28
C THR A 18 -38.92 -24.40 5.83
N VAL A 19 -39.46 -23.65 4.86
CA VAL A 19 -39.32 -23.93 3.42
C VAL A 19 -37.87 -23.73 2.96
N LEU A 20 -37.22 -22.66 3.44
CA LEU A 20 -35.80 -22.40 3.15
C LEU A 20 -34.87 -23.38 3.88
N LYS A 21 -35.20 -23.79 5.12
CA LYS A 21 -34.45 -24.82 5.87
C LYS A 21 -34.56 -26.18 5.19
N ALA A 22 -35.71 -26.55 4.65
CA ALA A 22 -35.88 -27.78 3.88
C ALA A 22 -34.98 -27.80 2.64
N LEU A 23 -34.79 -26.64 1.99
CA LEU A 23 -33.84 -26.46 0.89
C LEU A 23 -32.39 -26.65 1.36
N VAL A 24 -32.05 -26.08 2.51
CA VAL A 24 -30.73 -26.18 3.19
C VAL A 24 -30.49 -27.56 3.83
N SER A 25 -31.50 -28.42 3.96
CA SER A 25 -31.37 -29.80 4.44
C SER A 25 -31.41 -30.87 3.34
N SER A 26 -31.98 -30.59 2.16
CA SER A 26 -32.14 -31.55 1.05
C SER A 26 -30.80 -32.19 0.62
N PRO A 27 -30.76 -33.49 0.24
CA PRO A 27 -29.55 -34.16 -0.27
C PRO A 27 -29.22 -33.85 -1.75
N THR A 28 -30.14 -33.30 -2.53
CA THR A 28 -29.96 -32.98 -3.98
C THR A 28 -29.24 -31.64 -4.22
N ARG A 29 -28.28 -31.30 -3.39
CA ARG A 29 -27.76 -29.93 -3.30
C ARG A 29 -26.88 -29.55 -4.48
N ALA A 30 -26.60 -28.25 -4.55
CA ALA A 30 -25.26 -27.83 -4.87
C ALA A 30 -24.30 -28.31 -3.77
N GLY A 31 -23.28 -29.09 -4.13
CA GLY A 31 -22.34 -29.68 -3.18
C GLY A 31 -21.83 -28.69 -2.14
N ARG A 32 -21.44 -29.17 -0.96
CA ARG A 32 -20.90 -28.30 0.08
C ARG A 32 -19.50 -27.86 -0.31
N GLU A 33 -19.13 -26.65 0.07
CA GLU A 33 -17.73 -26.24 0.03
C GLU A 33 -16.95 -26.94 1.16
N VAL A 34 -15.80 -27.52 0.82
CA VAL A 34 -14.93 -28.23 1.75
C VAL A 34 -13.60 -27.51 1.86
N TRP A 35 -13.20 -27.20 3.09
CA TRP A 35 -11.93 -26.54 3.39
C TRP A 35 -11.00 -27.52 4.09
N LEU A 36 -9.96 -27.96 3.38
CA LEU A 36 -8.98 -28.91 3.85
C LEU A 36 -7.74 -28.15 4.34
N ILE A 37 -7.51 -28.19 5.65
CA ILE A 37 -6.26 -27.69 6.23
C ILE A 37 -5.30 -28.88 6.32
N ALA A 38 -4.10 -28.72 5.79
CA ALA A 38 -3.10 -29.78 5.81
C ALA A 38 -2.65 -30.06 7.26
N ASN A 39 -2.49 -31.34 7.61
CA ASN A 39 -2.07 -31.72 8.96
C ASN A 39 -0.61 -31.32 9.27
N ASP A 40 0.20 -31.13 8.23
CA ASP A 40 1.62 -30.77 8.28
C ASP A 40 1.87 -29.29 7.97
N VAL A 41 0.87 -28.42 8.21
CA VAL A 41 1.01 -26.97 8.04
C VAL A 41 2.20 -26.46 8.86
N LYS A 42 3.11 -25.78 8.17
CA LYS A 42 4.25 -25.09 8.78
C LYS A 42 3.83 -23.72 9.29
N VAL A 43 4.44 -23.30 10.39
CA VAL A 43 4.28 -21.93 10.90
C VAL A 43 5.02 -20.96 9.98
N PRO A 44 4.37 -19.88 9.49
CA PRO A 44 5.05 -18.85 8.70
C PRO A 44 6.23 -18.27 9.48
N LYS A 45 7.37 -18.10 8.81
CA LYS A 45 8.59 -17.59 9.44
C LYS A 45 9.24 -16.51 8.60
N SER A 46 9.89 -15.56 9.26
CA SER A 46 10.60 -14.47 8.60
C SER A 46 11.99 -14.30 9.17
N SER A 47 12.98 -14.19 8.29
CA SER A 47 14.34 -13.77 8.63
C SER A 47 14.50 -12.30 8.23
N GLN A 48 14.97 -11.49 9.17
CA GLN A 48 15.14 -10.05 8.98
C GLN A 48 16.58 -9.68 9.34
N PHE A 49 17.19 -8.83 8.53
CA PHE A 49 18.48 -8.23 8.85
C PHE A 49 18.44 -6.74 8.50
N ASN A 50 19.19 -5.96 9.26
CA ASN A 50 19.43 -4.56 8.97
C ASN A 50 20.91 -4.25 9.16
N VAL A 51 21.45 -3.40 8.30
CA VAL A 51 22.83 -2.90 8.40
C VAL A 51 22.76 -1.41 8.11
N GLY A 52 23.29 -0.60 9.03
CA GLY A 52 23.25 0.84 8.87
C GLY A 52 24.56 1.50 9.31
N ILE A 53 24.85 2.63 8.68
CA ILE A 53 25.93 3.53 9.05
C ILE A 53 25.30 4.87 9.42
N ARG A 54 25.76 5.44 10.52
CA ARG A 54 25.34 6.76 10.98
C ARG A 54 26.58 7.58 11.32
N HIS A 55 26.63 8.81 10.81
CA HIS A 55 27.74 9.72 11.05
C HIS A 55 27.21 11.13 11.32
N LEU A 56 27.91 11.84 12.20
CA LEU A 56 27.61 13.22 12.55
C LEU A 56 28.68 14.14 11.93
N PHE A 57 28.32 14.87 10.88
CA PHE A 57 29.16 15.88 10.23
C PHE A 57 28.88 17.25 10.86
N GLY A 58 29.57 17.55 11.96
CA GLY A 58 29.32 18.77 12.73
C GLY A 58 27.91 18.77 13.32
N ASP A 59 27.03 19.63 12.80
CA ASP A 59 25.62 19.71 13.23
C ASP A 59 24.67 18.86 12.37
N VAL A 60 25.15 18.23 11.29
CA VAL A 60 24.31 17.46 10.35
C VAL A 60 24.53 15.98 10.59
N LEU A 61 23.45 15.30 10.95
CA LEU A 61 23.42 13.86 11.08
C LEU A 61 23.05 13.23 9.74
N VAL A 62 23.85 12.27 9.28
CA VAL A 62 23.56 11.46 8.11
C VAL A 62 23.49 10.00 8.53
N SER A 63 22.44 9.30 8.11
CA SER A 63 22.34 7.86 8.28
C SER A 63 21.88 7.18 6.98
N ALA A 64 22.39 5.99 6.74
CA ALA A 64 21.96 5.12 5.66
C ALA A 64 21.80 3.71 6.23
N THR A 65 20.62 3.12 6.03
CA THR A 65 20.27 1.81 6.56
C THR A 65 19.69 0.95 5.45
N TYR A 66 20.25 -0.23 5.27
CA TYR A 66 19.71 -1.28 4.43
C TYR A 66 18.90 -2.26 5.28
N VAL A 67 17.70 -2.62 4.82
CA VAL A 67 16.81 -3.58 5.48
C VAL A 67 16.48 -4.69 4.48
N GLY A 68 16.72 -5.94 4.89
CA GLY A 68 16.35 -7.12 4.13
C GLY A 68 15.42 -8.02 4.94
N VAL A 69 14.26 -8.35 4.38
CA VAL A 69 13.29 -9.29 4.98
C VAL A 69 13.00 -10.41 4.01
N ARG A 70 12.98 -11.64 4.52
CA ARG A 70 12.71 -12.87 3.78
C ARG A 70 11.68 -13.67 4.55
N SER A 71 10.48 -13.84 4.00
CA SER A 71 9.42 -14.63 4.62
C SER A 71 9.18 -15.92 3.84
N TRP A 72 8.95 -16.98 4.58
CA TRP A 72 8.79 -18.34 4.08
C TRP A 72 7.58 -19.01 4.72
N ASP A 73 7.14 -20.08 4.09
CA ASP A 73 6.09 -20.97 4.59
C ASP A 73 4.73 -20.26 4.81
N GLY A 74 4.42 -19.23 4.01
CA GLY A 74 3.13 -18.55 4.07
C GLY A 74 1.98 -19.49 3.68
N LEU A 75 0.94 -19.53 4.51
CA LEU A 75 -0.25 -20.35 4.30
C LEU A 75 -1.07 -19.80 3.14
N PHE A 76 -1.54 -20.68 2.26
CA PHE A 76 -2.29 -20.30 1.08
C PHE A 76 -3.33 -21.36 0.71
N PHE A 77 -4.53 -20.95 0.30
CA PHE A 77 -5.62 -21.82 -0.11
C PHE A 77 -5.61 -22.01 -1.63
N ASN A 78 -5.70 -23.26 -2.05
CA ASN A 78 -5.68 -23.70 -3.45
C ASN A 78 -6.96 -24.45 -3.76
N TRP A 79 -7.23 -24.71 -5.03
CA TRP A 79 -8.44 -25.39 -5.49
C TRP A 79 -8.13 -26.81 -5.93
N ALA A 80 -8.71 -27.81 -5.26
CA ALA A 80 -8.51 -29.22 -5.58
C ALA A 80 -9.41 -29.71 -6.73
N ASN A 81 -10.59 -29.11 -6.87
CA ASN A 81 -11.60 -29.47 -7.87
C ASN A 81 -11.51 -28.62 -9.16
N HIS A 82 -10.51 -27.75 -9.27
CA HIS A 82 -10.20 -26.99 -10.48
C HIS A 82 -8.87 -27.50 -11.02
N ALA A 83 -8.79 -27.72 -12.33
CA ALA A 83 -7.55 -28.18 -12.97
C ALA A 83 -7.09 -27.18 -14.03
N LEU A 84 -5.78 -27.14 -14.24
CA LEU A 84 -5.21 -26.50 -15.42
C LEU A 84 -5.59 -27.32 -16.65
N ASN A 85 -5.77 -26.65 -17.78
CA ASN A 85 -5.95 -27.32 -19.06
C ASN A 85 -4.66 -28.06 -19.45
N PRO A 86 -4.72 -29.10 -20.30
CA PRO A 86 -3.52 -29.86 -20.72
C PRO A 86 -2.41 -29.02 -21.35
N ASN A 87 -2.75 -27.87 -21.93
CA ASN A 87 -1.80 -26.88 -22.48
C ASN A 87 -1.17 -25.97 -21.41
N GLY A 88 -1.41 -26.22 -20.11
CA GLY A 88 -0.97 -25.38 -19.01
C GLY A 88 -1.78 -24.10 -18.82
N SER A 89 -2.74 -23.80 -19.71
CA SER A 89 -3.61 -22.63 -19.59
C SER A 89 -4.55 -22.76 -18.40
N CYS A 90 -5.03 -21.62 -17.93
CA CYS A 90 -6.16 -21.58 -17.03
C CYS A 90 -7.45 -21.52 -17.85
N CYS A 91 -8.53 -22.18 -17.47
CA CYS A 91 -8.60 -23.37 -16.60
C CYS A 91 -9.70 -24.28 -17.18
N SER A 92 -9.91 -25.48 -16.62
CA SER A 92 -11.02 -26.31 -17.08
C SER A 92 -12.40 -25.73 -16.70
N SER A 93 -12.46 -24.88 -15.67
CA SER A 93 -13.63 -24.09 -15.27
C SER A 93 -13.21 -22.72 -14.74
N ASN A 94 -13.98 -21.67 -15.06
CA ASN A 94 -13.77 -20.30 -14.59
C ASN A 94 -14.68 -19.91 -13.40
N ASP A 95 -15.36 -20.88 -12.81
CA ASP A 95 -16.31 -20.66 -11.72
C ASP A 95 -15.57 -20.72 -10.37
N TYR A 96 -14.94 -19.63 -9.98
CA TYR A 96 -14.30 -19.47 -8.66
C TYR A 96 -15.29 -19.03 -7.57
N GLY A 97 -16.57 -19.40 -7.72
CA GLY A 97 -17.60 -19.09 -6.74
C GLY A 97 -17.36 -19.81 -5.42
N HIS A 98 -17.28 -19.05 -4.33
CA HIS A 98 -17.25 -19.61 -2.99
C HIS A 98 -18.63 -20.10 -2.56
N GLY A 99 -18.66 -21.13 -1.70
CA GLY A 99 -19.85 -21.54 -0.96
C GLY A 99 -20.58 -22.80 -1.47
N PHE A 100 -20.30 -23.26 -2.70
CA PHE A 100 -20.87 -24.53 -3.21
C PHE A 100 -19.90 -25.31 -4.10
N SER A 101 -19.74 -26.60 -3.81
CA SER A 101 -19.01 -27.62 -4.58
C SER A 101 -17.55 -27.36 -4.85
N SER A 102 -16.98 -26.36 -4.18
CA SER A 102 -15.57 -26.04 -4.16
C SER A 102 -14.85 -26.87 -3.10
N ILE A 103 -13.66 -27.34 -3.45
CA ILE A 103 -12.77 -28.04 -2.51
C ILE A 103 -11.49 -27.23 -2.45
N LEU A 104 -11.28 -26.56 -1.32
CA LEU A 104 -10.06 -25.80 -1.06
C LEU A 104 -9.10 -26.62 -0.22
N TYR A 105 -7.80 -26.49 -0.49
CA TYR A 105 -6.76 -27.11 0.32
C TYR A 105 -5.62 -26.14 0.59
N THR A 106 -5.02 -26.22 1.79
CA THR A 106 -3.94 -25.32 2.17
C THR A 106 -2.56 -25.83 1.76
N THR A 107 -1.65 -24.92 1.39
CA THR A 107 -0.21 -25.17 1.23
C THR A 107 0.61 -24.08 1.91
N ASN A 108 1.89 -24.35 2.19
CA ASN A 108 2.88 -23.36 2.66
C ASN A 108 3.74 -22.81 1.50
N SER A 109 3.08 -22.37 0.43
CA SER A 109 3.72 -22.00 -0.85
C SER A 109 4.15 -20.54 -0.91
N ALA A 110 3.50 -19.65 -0.14
CA ALA A 110 3.72 -18.22 -0.25
C ALA A 110 5.06 -17.80 0.37
N LYS A 111 5.81 -16.99 -0.37
CA LYS A 111 7.13 -16.47 0.00
C LYS A 111 7.22 -15.00 -0.38
N THR A 112 7.87 -14.20 0.46
CA THR A 112 8.08 -12.78 0.19
C THR A 112 9.54 -12.37 0.42
N TRP A 113 10.00 -11.44 -0.41
CA TRP A 113 11.31 -10.80 -0.28
C TRP A 113 11.09 -9.31 -0.29
N TYR A 114 11.68 -8.61 0.67
CA TYR A 114 11.68 -7.16 0.74
C TYR A 114 13.10 -6.67 0.98
N ASP A 115 13.51 -5.69 0.18
CA ASP A 115 14.80 -5.03 0.28
C ASP A 115 14.55 -3.53 0.20
N ALA A 116 15.07 -2.79 1.17
CA ALA A 116 14.92 -1.34 1.20
C ALA A 116 16.19 -0.65 1.69
N LEU A 117 16.47 0.50 1.07
CA LEU A 117 17.47 1.46 1.49
C LEU A 117 16.75 2.70 2.03
N GLN A 118 17.08 3.08 3.25
CA GLN A 118 16.63 4.31 3.87
C GLN A 118 17.84 5.22 4.09
N VAL A 119 17.75 6.46 3.63
CA VAL A 119 18.75 7.51 3.85
C VAL A 119 18.07 8.65 4.57
N GLU A 120 18.67 9.10 5.66
CA GLU A 120 18.19 10.23 6.45
C GLU A 120 19.31 11.25 6.64
N ILE A 121 19.01 12.51 6.36
CA ILE A 121 19.90 13.65 6.60
C ILE A 121 19.12 14.62 7.48
N THR A 122 19.56 14.83 8.71
CA THR A 122 18.86 15.64 9.70
C THR A 122 19.81 16.64 10.33
N ARG A 123 19.47 17.92 10.27
CA ARG A 123 20.08 18.97 11.08
C ARG A 123 19.08 19.38 12.16
N PRO A 124 19.34 19.07 13.44
CA PRO A 124 18.51 19.56 14.53
C PRO A 124 18.39 21.08 14.48
N TYR A 125 17.23 21.59 14.91
CA TYR A 125 17.00 23.01 14.98
C TYR A 125 18.03 23.70 15.87
N LYS A 126 18.80 24.62 15.30
CA LYS A 126 19.89 25.30 16.01
C LYS A 126 19.90 26.79 15.68
N ARG A 127 20.06 27.59 16.74
CA ARG A 127 20.23 29.04 16.65
C ARG A 127 21.63 29.35 16.14
N THR A 128 21.72 30.07 15.02
CA THR A 128 23.01 30.44 14.40
C THR A 128 23.02 31.94 14.18
N GLY A 129 23.28 32.71 15.25
CA GLY A 129 23.24 34.18 15.20
C GLY A 129 21.81 34.71 15.03
N ASN A 130 21.59 35.55 14.02
CA ASN A 130 20.30 36.19 13.76
C ASN A 130 19.26 35.25 13.12
N TRP A 131 19.70 34.13 12.54
CA TRP A 131 18.83 33.15 11.88
C TRP A 131 18.91 31.81 12.62
N SER A 132 17.77 31.20 12.85
CA SER A 132 17.67 29.86 13.42
C SER A 132 17.05 28.95 12.38
N TRP A 133 17.60 27.76 12.19
CA TRP A 133 16.99 26.80 11.27
C TRP A 133 17.26 25.36 11.67
N GLY A 134 16.42 24.48 11.17
CA GLY A 134 16.55 23.02 11.22
C GLY A 134 15.85 22.42 10.02
N GLY A 135 16.18 21.17 9.72
CA GLY A 135 15.53 20.47 8.64
C GLY A 135 15.98 19.03 8.53
N GLY A 136 15.19 18.26 7.81
CA GLY A 136 15.43 16.85 7.58
C GLY A 136 15.06 16.45 6.16
N LEU A 137 15.77 15.45 5.64
CA LEU A 137 15.47 14.78 4.39
C LEU A 137 15.49 13.28 4.66
N SER A 138 14.38 12.60 4.37
CA SER A 138 14.27 11.15 4.44
C SER A 138 13.96 10.63 3.04
N TYR A 139 14.81 9.75 2.54
CA TYR A 139 14.64 9.05 1.27
C TYR A 139 14.57 7.55 1.53
N THR A 140 13.49 6.92 1.08
CA THR A 140 13.32 5.47 1.17
C THR A 140 13.15 4.92 -0.23
N SER A 141 13.93 3.91 -0.58
CA SER A 141 13.81 3.17 -1.84
C SER A 141 13.71 1.68 -1.54
N GLY A 142 12.61 1.04 -1.96
CA GLY A 142 12.31 -0.34 -1.61
C GLY A 142 11.76 -1.13 -2.79
N ALA A 143 12.08 -2.42 -2.80
CA ALA A 143 11.50 -3.39 -3.71
C ALA A 143 11.01 -4.59 -2.93
N ARG A 144 9.76 -4.97 -3.19
CA ARG A 144 9.18 -6.23 -2.73
C ARG A 144 8.91 -7.15 -3.91
N SER A 145 9.06 -8.44 -3.66
CA SER A 145 8.64 -9.50 -4.57
C SER A 145 7.94 -10.61 -3.79
N VAL A 146 7.02 -11.30 -4.47
CA VAL A 146 6.24 -12.41 -3.92
C VAL A 146 6.35 -13.60 -4.86
N GLN A 147 6.25 -14.81 -4.31
CA GLN A 147 6.13 -16.06 -5.02
C GLN A 147 5.07 -16.89 -4.30
N GLY A 148 4.37 -17.77 -5.02
CA GLY A 148 3.36 -18.61 -4.38
C GLY A 148 2.06 -17.87 -4.09
N SER A 149 1.89 -16.64 -4.59
CA SER A 149 0.68 -15.82 -4.49
C SER A 149 0.64 -14.86 -5.69
N GLY A 150 -0.55 -14.51 -6.17
CA GLY A 150 -0.72 -13.55 -7.26
C GLY A 150 -0.55 -12.08 -6.84
N VAL A 151 -0.87 -11.75 -5.60
CA VAL A 151 -0.68 -10.41 -5.00
C VAL A 151 -0.29 -10.54 -3.52
N VAL A 152 0.19 -9.47 -2.91
CA VAL A 152 0.55 -9.54 -1.48
C VAL A 152 -0.66 -9.39 -0.60
N GLY A 153 -0.72 -10.19 0.46
CA GLY A 153 -1.82 -10.20 1.42
C GLY A 153 -2.99 -11.07 0.98
N ASP A 154 -2.97 -11.59 -0.24
CA ASP A 154 -3.88 -12.65 -0.65
C ASP A 154 -3.55 -13.95 0.10
N VAL A 155 -4.58 -14.73 0.34
CA VAL A 155 -4.49 -16.07 0.93
C VAL A 155 -5.21 -17.10 0.06
N PHE A 156 -5.79 -16.69 -1.07
CA PHE A 156 -6.50 -17.53 -2.01
C PHE A 156 -5.81 -17.52 -3.37
N SER A 157 -5.68 -18.70 -3.95
CA SER A 157 -5.11 -18.84 -5.27
C SER A 157 -6.17 -18.57 -6.33
N THR A 158 -5.87 -17.72 -7.30
CA THR A 158 -6.67 -17.65 -8.54
C THR A 158 -6.36 -18.85 -9.46
N ASN A 159 -5.35 -19.67 -9.12
CA ASN A 159 -4.92 -20.87 -9.83
C ASN A 159 -5.18 -22.16 -8.99
N PRO A 160 -5.44 -23.33 -9.60
CA PRO A 160 -5.45 -24.63 -8.90
C PRO A 160 -4.25 -24.91 -7.98
N ASN A 161 -3.07 -24.38 -8.32
CA ASN A 161 -1.87 -24.51 -7.50
C ASN A 161 -1.11 -23.18 -7.42
N SER A 162 -1.09 -22.60 -6.24
CA SER A 162 -0.38 -21.37 -5.93
C SER A 162 1.13 -21.48 -6.08
N ALA A 163 1.73 -22.65 -5.90
CA ALA A 163 3.16 -22.84 -6.14
C ALA A 163 3.56 -22.58 -7.61
N ALA A 164 2.59 -22.56 -8.54
CA ALA A 164 2.81 -22.18 -9.92
C ALA A 164 3.05 -20.67 -10.13
N TYR A 165 2.77 -19.81 -9.15
CA TYR A 165 3.11 -18.38 -9.23
C TYR A 165 4.63 -18.22 -9.14
N PRO A 166 5.33 -17.82 -10.24
CA PRO A 166 6.75 -17.52 -10.20
C PRO A 166 7.01 -16.29 -9.35
N LYS A 167 8.26 -16.07 -8.97
CA LYS A 167 8.63 -14.87 -8.23
C LYS A 167 8.42 -13.63 -9.10
N HIS A 168 7.65 -12.64 -8.62
CA HIS A 168 7.35 -11.42 -9.35
C HIS A 168 7.34 -10.17 -8.45
N SER A 169 7.46 -8.98 -9.06
CA SER A 169 7.35 -7.69 -8.36
C SER A 169 5.92 -7.45 -7.90
N THR A 170 5.75 -6.57 -6.92
CA THR A 170 4.44 -6.18 -6.38
C THR A 170 4.13 -4.71 -6.61
N ASN A 171 2.88 -4.32 -6.34
CA ASN A 171 2.26 -3.02 -6.63
C ASN A 171 2.68 -1.92 -5.63
N ASP A 172 3.96 -1.89 -5.27
CA ASP A 172 4.47 -0.98 -4.24
C ASP A 172 5.02 0.30 -4.85
N GLU A 173 4.95 1.37 -4.06
CA GLU A 173 5.75 2.57 -4.30
C GLU A 173 7.23 2.23 -4.13
N LYS A 174 8.05 2.54 -5.14
CA LYS A 174 9.47 2.16 -5.14
C LYS A 174 10.34 3.16 -4.41
N SER A 175 10.05 4.45 -4.52
CA SER A 175 10.85 5.47 -3.87
C SER A 175 10.00 6.62 -3.36
N ARG A 176 10.25 7.03 -2.11
CA ARG A 176 9.58 8.13 -1.43
C ARG A 176 10.61 9.05 -0.79
N LEU A 177 10.43 10.34 -0.97
CA LEU A 177 11.26 11.39 -0.39
C LEU A 177 10.39 12.35 0.41
N VAL A 178 10.77 12.60 1.65
CA VAL A 178 10.13 13.56 2.54
C VAL A 178 11.19 14.54 3.03
N ALA A 179 11.00 15.81 2.72
CA ALA A 179 11.87 16.90 3.19
C ALA A 179 11.07 17.82 4.11
N ASN A 180 11.64 18.21 5.24
CA ASN A 180 11.06 19.20 6.14
C ASN A 180 12.09 20.28 6.47
N TRP A 181 11.60 21.47 6.76
CA TRP A 181 12.44 22.56 7.24
C TRP A 181 11.67 23.45 8.20
N THR A 182 12.41 24.16 9.04
CA THR A 182 11.89 25.20 9.92
C THR A 182 12.95 26.28 10.03
N LEU A 183 12.59 27.53 9.79
CA LEU A 183 13.45 28.69 10.01
C LEU A 183 12.70 29.81 10.72
N ASP A 184 13.42 30.53 11.57
CA ASP A 184 12.94 31.81 12.10
C ASP A 184 13.12 32.89 11.02
N VAL A 185 12.05 33.62 10.72
CA VAL A 185 12.03 34.74 9.78
C VAL A 185 11.90 36.01 10.61
N PRO A 186 12.84 36.97 10.48
CA PRO A 186 13.67 37.43 11.60
C PRO A 186 13.09 37.18 13.01
N TYR A 187 13.81 36.39 13.82
CA TYR A 187 13.41 35.99 15.18
C TYR A 187 12.86 37.12 16.07
N ALA A 188 13.45 38.32 15.98
CA ALA A 188 12.99 39.49 16.74
C ALA A 188 11.53 39.88 16.45
N ALA A 189 11.02 39.55 15.26
CA ALA A 189 9.64 39.76 14.86
C ALA A 189 8.74 38.56 15.22
N GLY A 190 9.27 37.48 15.79
CA GLY A 190 8.49 36.32 16.26
C GLY A 190 7.83 35.50 15.16
N PHE A 191 8.33 35.52 13.93
CA PHE A 191 7.83 34.66 12.85
C PHE A 191 8.67 33.40 12.71
N GLN A 192 7.98 32.28 12.52
CA GLN A 192 8.58 30.99 12.19
C GLN A 192 7.92 30.43 10.94
N PHE A 193 8.76 30.11 9.95
CA PHE A 193 8.34 29.52 8.69
C PHE A 193 8.80 28.06 8.65
N SER A 194 7.89 27.17 8.34
CA SER A 194 8.17 25.74 8.23
C SER A 194 7.47 25.16 7.01
N GLY A 195 7.92 24.01 6.56
CA GLY A 195 7.26 23.32 5.47
C GLY A 195 7.67 21.86 5.37
N LEU A 196 6.87 21.15 4.57
CA LEU A 196 6.99 19.74 4.31
C LEU A 196 6.82 19.52 2.80
N ILE A 197 7.79 18.89 2.17
CA ILE A 197 7.70 18.41 0.79
C ILE A 197 7.63 16.89 0.85
N THR A 198 6.61 16.31 0.23
CA THR A 198 6.48 14.86 0.06
C THR A 198 6.42 14.56 -1.42
N VAL A 199 7.38 13.79 -1.93
CA VAL A 199 7.36 13.30 -3.30
C VAL A 199 7.56 11.79 -3.34
N GLY A 200 6.94 11.15 -4.31
CA GLY A 200 6.93 9.69 -4.42
C GLY A 200 6.81 9.24 -5.86
N THR A 201 7.40 8.09 -6.18
CA THR A 201 7.25 7.47 -7.52
C THR A 201 5.82 7.02 -7.79
N GLY A 202 4.96 7.03 -6.75
CA GLY A 202 3.61 6.48 -6.75
C GLY A 202 3.61 4.94 -6.65
N PRO A 203 2.49 4.34 -6.23
CA PRO A 203 2.32 2.89 -6.29
C PRO A 203 2.36 2.44 -7.76
N ARG A 204 2.97 1.28 -7.99
CA ARG A 204 2.86 0.60 -9.30
C ARG A 204 1.57 -0.19 -9.36
N TYR A 205 1.06 -0.41 -10.56
CA TYR A 205 -0.19 -1.14 -10.78
C TYR A 205 0.03 -2.33 -11.69
N SER A 206 -0.79 -3.36 -11.49
CA SER A 206 -0.75 -4.55 -12.31
C SER A 206 -1.44 -4.29 -13.65
N VAL A 207 -0.87 -4.86 -14.71
CA VAL A 207 -1.46 -4.82 -16.05
C VAL A 207 -1.49 -6.21 -16.67
N GLY A 208 -2.42 -6.44 -17.58
CA GLY A 208 -2.64 -7.76 -18.20
C GLY A 208 -3.67 -8.59 -17.44
N GLY A 209 -3.94 -9.80 -17.92
CA GLY A 209 -5.07 -10.62 -17.49
C GLY A 209 -4.79 -11.52 -16.29
N TYR A 210 -5.43 -12.68 -16.28
CA TYR A 210 -5.21 -13.75 -15.32
C TYR A 210 -3.73 -14.19 -15.20
N PHE A 211 -3.15 -14.05 -14.02
CA PHE A 211 -1.90 -14.72 -13.62
C PHE A 211 -2.19 -16.24 -13.51
N PRO A 212 -1.41 -17.19 -14.10
CA PRO A 212 -0.14 -17.06 -14.84
C PRO A 212 -0.26 -17.04 -16.37
N ASN A 213 -1.47 -17.12 -16.92
CA ASN A 213 -1.65 -17.56 -18.31
C ASN A 213 -2.09 -16.48 -19.29
N SER A 214 -2.14 -15.21 -18.89
CA SER A 214 -2.46 -14.11 -19.82
C SER A 214 -1.69 -12.83 -19.52
N GLY A 215 -0.39 -12.88 -19.79
CA GLY A 215 0.47 -11.69 -19.87
C GLY A 215 0.42 -10.76 -18.66
N TYR A 216 0.07 -11.27 -17.47
CA TYR A 216 -0.06 -10.44 -16.28
C TYR A 216 1.32 -9.99 -15.83
N VAL A 217 1.49 -8.69 -15.78
CA VAL A 217 2.70 -8.03 -15.32
C VAL A 217 2.36 -7.28 -14.05
N PRO A 218 2.54 -7.91 -12.87
CA PRO A 218 2.31 -7.23 -11.61
C PRO A 218 3.35 -6.12 -11.41
N GLY A 219 2.86 -4.96 -10.96
CA GLY A 219 3.62 -3.72 -10.97
C GLY A 219 4.16 -3.33 -12.37
N GLY A 220 3.52 -3.79 -13.45
CA GLY A 220 3.93 -3.56 -14.83
C GLY A 220 3.64 -2.16 -15.35
N TRP A 221 2.85 -1.37 -14.64
CA TRP A 221 2.57 0.02 -14.98
C TRP A 221 2.93 0.96 -13.84
N THR A 222 3.52 2.10 -14.21
CA THR A 222 3.87 3.19 -13.29
C THR A 222 3.04 4.42 -13.69
N PRO A 223 2.43 5.12 -12.73
CA PRO A 223 1.70 6.35 -13.01
C PRO A 223 2.55 7.39 -13.76
N PRO A 224 1.91 8.33 -14.50
CA PRO A 224 2.62 9.45 -15.11
C PRO A 224 3.48 10.17 -14.08
N GLN A 225 4.77 10.30 -14.40
CA GLN A 225 5.75 10.93 -13.54
C GLN A 225 6.09 12.32 -14.05
N TYR A 226 6.26 13.25 -13.13
CA TYR A 226 6.58 14.63 -13.44
C TYR A 226 7.85 15.07 -12.71
N PRO A 227 8.66 15.96 -13.30
CA PRO A 227 9.80 16.54 -12.60
C PRO A 227 9.32 17.42 -11.44
N PHE A 228 10.19 17.58 -10.44
CA PHE A 228 10.00 18.53 -9.34
C PHE A 228 11.36 19.06 -8.86
N ILE A 229 11.38 19.81 -7.75
CA ILE A 229 12.58 20.41 -7.15
C ILE A 229 13.72 19.38 -6.95
N PHE A 230 13.36 18.12 -6.68
CA PHE A 230 14.31 17.01 -6.60
C PHE A 230 14.40 16.25 -7.94
N PRO A 231 15.61 15.86 -8.37
CA PRO A 231 15.78 15.08 -9.58
C PRO A 231 15.05 13.73 -9.46
N GLY A 232 14.30 13.37 -10.49
CA GLY A 232 13.52 12.13 -10.51
C GLY A 232 12.18 12.31 -11.21
N GLY A 233 11.46 11.19 -11.34
CA GLY A 233 10.08 11.15 -11.81
C GLY A 233 9.12 10.92 -10.64
N TRP A 234 8.26 11.90 -10.37
CA TRP A 234 7.35 11.87 -9.23
C TRP A 234 5.90 11.82 -9.69
N ALA A 235 5.19 10.76 -9.29
CA ALA A 235 3.75 10.64 -9.51
C ALA A 235 2.97 11.27 -8.35
N TYR A 236 3.49 11.14 -7.12
CA TYR A 236 2.98 11.83 -5.94
C TYR A 236 3.85 13.05 -5.65
N ARG A 237 3.23 14.22 -5.52
CA ARG A 237 3.89 15.47 -5.13
C ARG A 237 2.96 16.27 -4.23
N ASP A 238 3.48 16.69 -3.09
CA ASP A 238 2.73 17.49 -2.13
C ASP A 238 3.68 18.45 -1.41
N VAL A 239 3.22 19.68 -1.20
CA VAL A 239 4.00 20.73 -0.56
C VAL A 239 3.11 21.48 0.39
N ASP A 240 3.45 21.39 1.67
CA ASP A 240 2.76 22.05 2.75
C ASP A 240 3.67 23.12 3.34
N ILE A 241 3.08 24.25 3.65
CA ILE A 241 3.78 25.42 4.20
C ILE A 241 3.01 25.90 5.42
N ARG A 242 3.76 26.25 6.46
CA ARG A 242 3.26 26.80 7.71
C ARG A 242 3.99 28.07 8.07
N LEU A 243 3.23 29.13 8.36
CA LEU A 243 3.72 30.37 8.94
C LEU A 243 3.10 30.57 10.31
N ARG A 244 3.94 30.60 11.35
CA ARG A 244 3.55 30.91 12.73
C ARG A 244 4.06 32.30 13.11
N LYS A 245 3.24 33.05 13.83
CA LYS A 245 3.58 34.33 14.44
C LYS A 245 3.26 34.26 15.93
N ASP A 246 4.30 34.33 16.76
CA ASP A 246 4.16 34.47 18.20
C ASP A 246 4.24 35.94 18.58
N PHE A 247 3.26 36.43 19.34
CA PHE A 247 3.22 37.78 19.85
C PHE A 247 3.98 37.89 21.19
N PRO A 248 4.57 39.07 21.49
CA PRO A 248 5.23 39.28 22.78
C PRO A 248 4.30 38.96 23.95
N ASN A 249 4.87 38.44 25.04
CA ASN A 249 4.11 38.20 26.26
C ASN A 249 3.58 39.53 26.82
N ILE A 250 2.29 39.59 27.14
CA ILE A 250 1.66 40.73 27.79
C ILE A 250 1.01 40.23 29.08
N SER A 251 1.49 40.73 30.21
CA SER A 251 0.94 40.43 31.54
C SER A 251 0.83 38.94 31.87
N GLY A 252 1.82 38.14 31.45
CA GLY A 252 1.83 36.69 31.69
C GLY A 252 1.18 35.87 30.56
N THR A 253 0.44 36.49 29.65
CA THR A 253 -0.29 35.80 28.57
C THR A 253 0.53 35.71 27.28
N THR A 254 0.37 34.63 26.51
CA THR A 254 0.98 34.48 25.17
C THR A 254 -0.07 34.20 24.12
N LEU A 255 0.11 34.80 22.93
CA LEU A 255 -0.75 34.62 21.76
C LEU A 255 0.10 34.15 20.58
N GLY A 256 -0.31 33.06 19.94
CA GLY A 256 0.27 32.54 18.71
C GLY A 256 -0.79 32.46 17.62
N VAL A 257 -0.46 32.92 16.41
CA VAL A 257 -1.31 32.75 15.23
C VAL A 257 -0.55 31.92 14.21
N THR A 258 -1.18 30.88 13.68
CA THR A 258 -0.62 30.00 12.65
C THR A 258 -1.51 30.05 11.41
N VAL A 259 -0.86 30.10 10.24
CA VAL A 259 -1.49 29.89 8.93
C VAL A 259 -0.78 28.73 8.25
N ASP A 260 -1.54 27.67 7.96
CA ASP A 260 -1.08 26.50 7.24
C ASP A 260 -1.75 26.46 5.86
N VAL A 261 -0.95 26.24 4.82
CA VAL A 261 -1.42 26.01 3.46
C VAL A 261 -0.92 24.65 3.04
N PHE A 262 -1.85 23.72 2.85
CA PHE A 262 -1.56 22.36 2.41
C PHE A 262 -1.72 22.26 0.89
N ASN A 263 -0.90 21.40 0.26
CA ASN A 263 -0.85 21.25 -1.19
C ASN A 263 -0.81 22.60 -1.92
N VAL A 264 0.18 23.43 -1.59
CA VAL A 264 0.33 24.84 -2.02
C VAL A 264 0.25 24.98 -3.54
N PHE A 265 0.79 24.01 -4.28
CA PHE A 265 0.79 24.02 -5.74
C PHE A 265 -0.48 23.42 -6.37
N ASN A 266 -1.41 22.90 -5.55
CA ASN A 266 -2.61 22.18 -5.99
C ASN A 266 -2.28 21.05 -6.98
N PHE A 267 -1.30 20.23 -6.62
CA PHE A 267 -0.94 19.04 -7.38
C PHE A 267 -2.06 18.00 -7.29
N ASN A 268 -2.38 17.40 -8.44
CA ASN A 268 -3.32 16.29 -8.50
C ASN A 268 -2.55 14.97 -8.37
N ASN A 269 -2.66 14.34 -7.22
CA ASN A 269 -2.08 13.02 -6.96
C ASN A 269 -3.15 11.97 -7.26
N PHE A 270 -3.05 11.28 -8.39
CA PHE A 270 -4.09 10.36 -8.85
C PHE A 270 -3.92 8.93 -8.32
N SER A 271 -5.04 8.27 -8.05
CA SER A 271 -5.12 6.81 -7.92
C SER A 271 -5.56 6.18 -9.24
N TYR A 272 -5.09 4.96 -9.48
CA TYR A 272 -5.44 4.18 -10.66
C TYR A 272 -6.00 2.82 -10.24
N PRO A 273 -6.95 2.25 -11.00
CA PRO A 273 -7.31 0.85 -10.83
C PRO A 273 -6.26 -0.05 -11.48
N ASP A 274 -6.14 -1.30 -11.00
CA ASP A 274 -5.51 -2.35 -11.80
C ASP A 274 -6.32 -2.52 -13.11
N ASN A 275 -5.63 -2.66 -14.24
CA ASN A 275 -6.28 -2.65 -15.56
C ASN A 275 -5.69 -3.69 -16.52
N ASN A 276 -6.55 -4.56 -17.04
CA ASN A 276 -6.20 -5.60 -18.00
C ASN A 276 -5.77 -5.03 -19.38
N ASN A 277 -6.14 -3.78 -19.70
CA ASN A 277 -5.87 -3.13 -20.99
C ASN A 277 -4.58 -2.29 -21.01
N GLY A 278 -3.79 -2.30 -19.93
CA GLY A 278 -2.45 -1.68 -19.91
C GLY A 278 -2.40 -0.14 -19.81
N ASN A 279 -3.54 0.55 -19.86
CA ASN A 279 -3.61 2.01 -19.74
C ASN A 279 -4.75 2.43 -18.78
N PRO A 280 -4.56 2.29 -17.46
CA PRO A 280 -5.58 2.67 -16.48
C PRO A 280 -5.86 4.18 -16.51
N ALA A 281 -7.13 4.56 -16.56
CA ALA A 281 -7.54 5.94 -16.34
C ALA A 281 -7.57 6.25 -14.82
N PRO A 282 -7.28 7.50 -14.41
CA PRO A 282 -7.45 7.91 -13.02
C PRO A 282 -8.88 7.65 -12.53
N ASN A 283 -9.02 7.05 -11.35
CA ASN A 283 -10.34 6.78 -10.74
C ASN A 283 -10.58 7.55 -9.43
N GLY A 284 -9.59 8.31 -8.97
CA GLY A 284 -9.66 9.07 -7.72
C GLY A 284 -8.42 9.91 -7.46
N LEU A 285 -8.46 10.66 -6.37
CA LEU A 285 -7.33 11.42 -5.84
C LEU A 285 -6.82 10.74 -4.57
N LEU A 286 -5.50 10.60 -4.45
CA LEU A 286 -4.78 10.08 -3.28
C LEU A 286 -4.57 11.15 -2.21
N SER A 287 -4.69 12.42 -2.57
CA SER A 287 -4.51 13.55 -1.65
C SER A 287 -5.60 14.60 -1.86
N ASP A 288 -5.85 15.38 -0.82
CA ASP A 288 -6.76 16.51 -0.90
C ASP A 288 -6.23 17.62 -1.84
N PRO A 289 -7.13 18.45 -2.39
CA PRO A 289 -6.75 19.68 -3.07
C PRO A 289 -6.16 20.69 -2.09
N ARG A 290 -5.70 21.83 -2.62
CA ARG A 290 -5.18 22.93 -1.81
C ARG A 290 -6.18 23.36 -0.74
N ARG A 291 -5.73 23.37 0.51
CA ARG A 291 -6.55 23.80 1.67
C ARG A 291 -5.76 24.72 2.57
N THR A 292 -6.45 25.65 3.21
CA THR A 292 -5.87 26.60 4.15
C THR A 292 -6.49 26.41 5.52
N GLN A 293 -5.66 26.39 6.55
CA GLN A 293 -6.07 26.33 7.94
C GLN A 293 -5.48 27.51 8.69
N ILE A 294 -6.26 28.08 9.60
CA ILE A 294 -5.84 29.16 10.49
C ILE A 294 -6.05 28.68 11.92
N GLY A 295 -5.00 28.76 12.73
CA GLY A 295 -5.02 28.39 14.14
C GLY A 295 -4.66 29.58 15.02
N VAL A 296 -5.31 29.70 16.16
CA VAL A 296 -4.99 30.68 17.20
C VAL A 296 -4.76 29.92 18.50
N GLU A 297 -3.60 30.11 19.11
CA GLU A 297 -3.20 29.54 20.40
C GLU A 297 -3.12 30.68 21.42
N TYR A 298 -3.77 30.53 22.57
CA TYR A 298 -3.73 31.51 23.66
C TYR A 298 -3.44 30.78 24.98
N HIS A 299 -2.42 31.24 25.71
CA HIS A 299 -2.04 30.71 27.01
C HIS A 299 -2.11 31.81 28.08
N PHE A 300 -2.55 31.43 29.28
CA PHE A 300 -2.70 32.28 30.47
C PHE A 300 -1.99 31.69 31.67
#